data_AF-A0A100WA22-F1
#
_entry.id   AF-A0A100WA22-F1
#
_cell.length_a   1.000
_cell.length_b   1.000
_cell.length_c   1.000
_cell.angle_alpha   90.00
_cell.angle_beta   90.00
_cell.angle_gamma   90.00
#
_symmetry.space_group_name_H-M   'P 1'
#
loop_
_entity.id
_entity.type
_entity.pdbx_description
1 polymer ?
#
loop_
_entity_poly.entity_id
_entity_poly.type
_entity_poly.pdbx_seq_one_letter_code
_entity_poly.pdbx_strand_id
1 'polypeptide(L)'
;PATSEAREWSGWGTALKPAFEPIVVARKPFAGTVAQNVVEYGTGALNIDGCRVPGDNSATINRRKGSTAFLSDRSAREAESSGRMESRTSPERYREERPGERIGRWPTNVVLDENQATELDQQSGTLSSGSRRPGQYGLMGYHGAGSAPMPAVDGDSGGASRFFPVFRYEAKAPGSERPSVDGAAHPTVKPLDLMRWLVRLVTPPNGLGLDPFAGSGTTAEACIHEHMRCITIEREAEYLPLITA
;
A
#
# COMPACT_ATOMS: atom_id res chain seq x y z
N PRO A 1 -13.56 -45.21 -8.56
CA PRO A 1 -12.88 -45.35 -7.24
C PRO A 1 -12.66 -46.83 -6.88
N ALA A 2 -11.45 -47.17 -6.41
CA ALA A 2 -10.97 -48.55 -6.29
C ALA A 2 -11.43 -49.31 -5.03
N THR A 3 -11.77 -48.61 -3.94
CA THR A 3 -12.29 -49.22 -2.69
C THR A 3 -13.68 -48.68 -2.33
N SER A 4 -14.37 -49.33 -1.38
CA SER A 4 -15.66 -48.87 -0.83
C SER A 4 -15.55 -47.48 -0.22
N GLU A 5 -14.50 -47.24 0.55
CA GLU A 5 -14.21 -45.97 1.21
C GLU A 5 -13.92 -44.91 0.14
N ALA A 6 -13.14 -45.23 -0.90
CA ALA A 6 -12.88 -44.32 -2.00
C ALA A 6 -14.15 -43.94 -2.80
N ARG A 7 -15.19 -44.79 -2.79
CA ARG A 7 -16.50 -44.46 -3.40
C ARG A 7 -17.31 -43.54 -2.50
N GLU A 8 -17.30 -43.80 -1.19
CA GLU A 8 -17.98 -42.97 -0.18
C GLU A 8 -17.45 -41.53 -0.20
N TRP A 9 -16.13 -41.36 -0.28
CA TRP A 9 -15.46 -40.06 -0.29
C TRP A 9 -15.21 -39.50 -1.70
N SER A 10 -15.83 -40.08 -2.73
CA SER A 10 -15.70 -39.60 -4.10
C SER A 10 -16.27 -38.18 -4.22
N GLY A 11 -15.45 -37.24 -4.72
CA GLY A 11 -15.83 -35.83 -4.86
C GLY A 11 -15.55 -34.95 -3.62
N TRP A 12 -15.08 -35.54 -2.52
CA TRP A 12 -14.61 -34.78 -1.36
C TRP A 12 -13.15 -34.37 -1.56
N GLY A 13 -12.86 -33.09 -1.36
CA GLY A 13 -11.52 -32.52 -1.42
C GLY A 13 -11.02 -32.09 -0.04
N THR A 14 -9.71 -31.94 0.12
CA THR A 14 -9.08 -31.53 1.39
C THR A 14 -8.78 -30.03 1.46
N ALA A 15 -8.99 -29.29 0.37
CA ALA A 15 -8.69 -27.87 0.27
C ALA A 15 -9.63 -27.15 -0.69
N LEU A 16 -9.86 -25.87 -0.42
CA LEU A 16 -10.45 -24.95 -1.38
C LEU A 16 -9.37 -24.47 -2.36
N LYS A 17 -9.77 -24.12 -3.59
CA LYS A 17 -8.90 -23.39 -4.50
C LYS A 17 -8.53 -22.04 -3.86
N PRO A 18 -7.24 -21.71 -3.71
CA PRO A 18 -6.84 -20.37 -3.28
C PRO A 18 -7.40 -19.32 -4.25
N ALA A 19 -8.15 -18.36 -3.71
CA ALA A 19 -8.70 -17.21 -4.46
C ALA A 19 -8.20 -15.87 -3.89
N PHE A 20 -7.25 -15.93 -2.96
CA PHE A 20 -6.62 -14.80 -2.28
C PHE A 20 -5.15 -15.14 -2.02
N GLU A 21 -4.25 -14.23 -2.36
CA GLU A 21 -2.81 -14.36 -2.09
C GLU A 21 -2.40 -13.42 -0.95
N PRO A 22 -2.29 -13.91 0.30
CA PRO A 22 -1.86 -13.07 1.42
C PRO A 22 -0.37 -12.75 1.32
N ILE A 23 -0.03 -11.46 1.46
CA ILE A 23 1.34 -11.00 1.68
C ILE A 23 1.47 -10.62 3.15
N VAL A 24 2.34 -11.35 3.87
CA VAL A 24 2.54 -11.14 5.30
C VAL A 24 3.82 -10.35 5.53
N VAL A 25 3.70 -9.19 6.15
CA VAL A 25 4.85 -8.35 6.54
C VAL A 25 5.07 -8.49 8.04
N ALA A 26 6.25 -8.96 8.42
CA ALA A 26 6.68 -9.05 9.80
C ALA A 26 7.76 -8.01 10.10
N ARG A 27 7.82 -7.56 11.36
CA ARG A 27 8.86 -6.66 11.86
C ARG A 27 9.38 -7.17 13.19
N LYS A 28 10.61 -6.81 13.53
CA LYS A 28 11.16 -7.10 14.85
C LYS A 28 10.24 -6.52 15.94
N PRO A 29 9.97 -7.26 17.04
CA PRO A 29 9.19 -6.74 18.16
C PRO A 29 9.78 -5.44 18.72
N PHE A 30 8.92 -4.51 19.13
CA PHE A 30 9.34 -3.20 19.59
C PHE A 30 9.68 -3.21 21.08
N ALA A 31 10.96 -3.00 21.41
CA ALA A 31 11.39 -2.71 22.79
C ALA A 31 11.10 -1.25 23.20
N GLY A 32 10.92 -0.36 22.23
CA GLY A 32 10.64 1.07 22.43
C GLY A 32 9.73 1.64 21.33
N THR A 33 10.06 2.82 20.82
CA THR A 33 9.30 3.44 19.72
C THR A 33 9.63 2.83 18.36
N VAL A 34 8.74 3.01 17.39
CA VAL A 34 8.98 2.60 16.00
C VAL A 34 10.28 3.19 15.45
N ALA A 35 10.55 4.47 15.72
CA ALA A 35 11.74 5.17 15.23
C ALA A 35 13.03 4.55 15.80
N GLN A 36 13.05 4.24 17.11
CA GLN A 36 14.20 3.57 17.73
C GLN A 36 14.46 2.21 17.10
N ASN A 37 13.42 1.42 16.86
CA ASN A 37 13.55 0.11 16.24
C ASN A 37 14.09 0.21 14.79
N VAL A 38 13.65 1.21 14.03
CA VAL A 38 14.16 1.44 12.67
C VAL A 38 15.64 1.83 12.69
N VAL A 39 16.07 2.66 13.65
CA VAL A 39 17.47 3.03 13.82
C VAL A 39 18.33 1.83 14.25
N GLU A 40 17.84 1.02 15.18
CA GLU A 40 18.55 -0.16 15.71
C GLU A 40 18.77 -1.23 14.64
N TYR A 41 17.74 -1.56 13.87
CA TYR A 41 17.79 -2.66 12.91
C TYR A 41 18.04 -2.20 11.46
N GLY A 42 18.08 -0.90 11.20
CA GLY A 42 18.25 -0.33 9.87
C GLY A 42 17.06 -0.57 8.91
N THR A 43 15.94 -1.11 9.40
CA THR A 43 14.73 -1.42 8.61
C THR A 43 13.47 -1.46 9.50
N GLY A 44 12.28 -1.55 8.89
CA GLY A 44 10.98 -1.67 9.59
C GLY A 44 10.02 -0.49 9.39
N ALA A 45 10.43 0.51 8.61
CA ALA A 45 9.54 1.53 8.05
C ALA A 45 9.03 1.09 6.67
N LEU A 46 7.89 1.65 6.25
CA LEU A 46 7.37 1.48 4.89
C LEU A 46 7.66 2.74 4.07
N ASN A 47 8.13 2.59 2.83
CA ASN A 47 8.38 3.68 1.91
C ASN A 47 7.07 4.20 1.30
N ILE A 48 6.32 4.95 2.11
CA ILE A 48 5.00 5.47 1.70
C ILE A 48 5.11 6.40 0.50
N ASP A 49 6.09 7.30 0.48
CA ASP A 49 6.20 8.29 -0.58
C ASP A 49 6.63 7.67 -1.92
N GLY A 50 7.50 6.65 -1.90
CA GLY A 50 7.87 5.89 -3.10
C GLY A 50 6.76 4.97 -3.63
N CYS A 51 5.74 4.68 -2.83
CA CYS A 51 4.68 3.73 -3.16
C CYS A 51 3.28 4.37 -3.21
N ARG A 52 3.19 5.71 -3.33
CA ARG A 52 1.90 6.39 -3.42
C ARG A 52 1.11 5.96 -4.64
N VAL A 53 -0.21 5.89 -4.48
CA VAL A 53 -1.12 5.70 -5.61
C VAL A 53 -1.25 7.04 -6.33
N PRO A 54 -0.96 7.12 -7.65
CA PRO A 54 -1.07 8.36 -8.40
C PRO A 54 -2.47 8.97 -8.29
N GLY A 55 -2.54 10.29 -8.26
CA GLY A 55 -3.81 11.01 -8.28
C GLY A 55 -3.56 12.49 -8.53
N ASP A 56 -4.35 13.09 -9.41
CA ASP A 56 -4.08 14.42 -9.97
C ASP A 56 -4.09 15.54 -8.93
N ASN A 57 -4.68 15.30 -7.74
CA ASN A 57 -4.57 16.15 -6.56
C ASN A 57 -4.88 15.33 -5.28
N SER A 58 -4.05 15.43 -4.23
CA SER A 58 -4.40 14.78 -2.97
C SER A 58 -5.49 15.55 -2.21
N ALA A 59 -6.69 14.99 -2.23
CA ALA A 59 -7.79 15.41 -1.37
C ALA A 59 -7.40 15.46 0.12
N THR A 60 -6.34 14.76 0.52
CA THR A 60 -5.77 14.75 1.88
C THR A 60 -5.27 16.13 2.32
N ILE A 61 -4.55 16.87 1.45
CA ILE A 61 -4.07 18.23 1.78
C ILE A 61 -5.26 19.17 2.04
N ASN A 62 -6.30 19.05 1.22
CA ASN A 62 -7.47 19.93 1.32
C ASN A 62 -8.41 19.58 2.47
N ARG A 63 -8.56 18.29 2.81
CA ARG A 63 -9.31 17.84 4.00
C ARG A 63 -8.62 18.33 5.29
N ARG A 64 -7.28 18.46 5.29
CA ARG A 64 -6.55 19.11 6.39
C ARG A 64 -6.90 20.58 6.57
N LYS A 65 -6.90 21.35 5.49
CA LYS A 65 -7.29 22.78 5.55
C LYS A 65 -8.72 23.01 6.06
N GLY A 66 -9.61 22.02 5.97
CA GLY A 66 -10.98 22.08 6.49
C GLY A 66 -11.12 21.69 7.97
N SER A 67 -10.34 20.71 8.46
CA SER A 67 -10.46 20.26 9.84
C SER A 67 -9.49 20.96 10.82
N THR A 68 -8.54 21.77 10.33
CA THR A 68 -7.80 22.76 11.13
C THR A 68 -8.75 23.72 11.84
N ALA A 69 -9.92 24.02 11.26
CA ALA A 69 -10.93 24.90 11.84
C ALA A 69 -11.57 24.34 13.14
N PHE A 70 -11.38 23.05 13.44
CA PHE A 70 -11.96 22.38 14.61
C PHE A 70 -10.91 21.85 15.61
N LEU A 71 -9.62 22.09 15.39
CA LEU A 71 -8.54 21.70 16.31
C LEU A 71 -8.24 22.86 17.26
N SER A 72 -8.57 22.71 18.55
CA SER A 72 -8.35 23.74 19.57
C SER A 72 -6.93 23.69 20.14
N ASP A 73 -6.33 24.84 20.41
CA ASP A 73 -5.03 25.02 21.09
C ASP A 73 -5.06 24.70 22.60
N ARG A 74 -6.07 23.96 23.10
CA ARG A 74 -6.20 23.64 24.53
C ARG A 74 -5.19 22.57 24.95
N SER A 75 -4.69 22.71 26.18
CA SER A 75 -3.69 21.79 26.72
C SER A 75 -4.32 20.43 27.06
N ALA A 76 -3.56 19.37 26.83
CA ALA A 76 -3.70 18.02 27.38
C ALA A 76 -4.49 17.93 28.71
N ARG A 77 -4.07 18.72 29.72
CA ARG A 77 -4.65 18.72 31.07
C ARG A 77 -6.08 19.28 31.15
N GLU A 78 -6.49 20.17 30.24
CA GLU A 78 -7.87 20.66 30.13
C GLU A 78 -8.76 19.68 29.35
N ALA A 79 -8.18 18.87 28.45
CA ALA A 79 -8.87 17.79 27.76
C ALA A 79 -9.15 16.61 28.70
N GLU A 80 -8.19 16.27 29.56
CA GLU A 80 -8.31 15.23 30.59
C GLU A 80 -9.37 15.55 31.66
N SER A 81 -9.51 16.81 32.11
CA SER A 81 -10.56 17.18 33.08
C SER A 81 -11.99 17.07 32.53
N SER A 82 -12.13 16.91 31.21
CA SER A 82 -13.41 16.76 30.50
C SER A 82 -13.69 15.33 30.00
N GLY A 83 -12.77 14.39 30.26
CA GLY A 83 -12.95 12.97 29.93
C GLY A 83 -12.86 12.61 28.45
N ARG A 84 -12.22 13.44 27.59
CA ARG A 84 -12.08 13.15 26.16
C ARG A 84 -10.62 13.14 25.68
N MET A 85 -10.29 12.01 25.05
CA MET A 85 -9.04 11.63 24.39
C MET A 85 -8.29 12.78 23.69
N GLU A 86 -7.00 12.94 24.01
CA GLU A 86 -6.11 13.87 23.32
C GLU A 86 -5.91 13.50 21.84
N SER A 87 -6.04 14.51 20.98
CA SER A 87 -5.63 14.44 19.58
C SER A 87 -4.11 14.27 19.50
N ARG A 88 -3.64 13.15 18.94
CA ARG A 88 -2.22 12.79 18.74
C ARG A 88 -1.49 13.64 17.68
N THR A 89 -1.99 14.84 17.38
CA THR A 89 -1.45 15.75 16.36
C THR A 89 -1.65 17.17 16.84
N SER A 90 -0.55 17.90 17.07
CA SER A 90 -0.62 19.32 17.44
C SER A 90 -1.22 20.14 16.28
N PRO A 91 -1.93 21.24 16.57
CA PRO A 91 -2.44 22.13 15.54
C PRO A 91 -1.36 22.64 14.57
N GLU A 92 -0.12 22.86 15.03
CA GLU A 92 0.98 23.27 14.15
C GLU A 92 1.37 22.16 13.16
N ARG A 93 1.59 20.93 13.64
CA ARG A 93 1.91 19.77 12.79
C ARG A 93 0.79 19.43 11.80
N TYR A 94 -0.44 19.81 12.12
CA TYR A 94 -1.57 19.61 11.23
C TYR A 94 -1.64 20.66 10.11
N ARG A 95 -1.13 21.88 10.37
CA ARG A 95 -1.04 22.99 9.40
C ARG A 95 0.14 22.82 8.43
N GLU A 96 1.16 22.05 8.78
CA GLU A 96 2.30 21.76 7.89
C GLU A 96 1.87 20.95 6.65
N GLU A 97 2.09 21.52 5.46
CA GLU A 97 1.91 20.79 4.20
C GLU A 97 2.97 19.69 4.11
N ARG A 98 2.54 18.44 3.89
CA ARG A 98 3.44 17.31 3.67
C ARG A 98 3.75 17.20 2.19
N PRO A 99 5.01 17.41 1.75
CA PRO A 99 5.37 17.36 0.34
C PRO A 99 4.94 16.06 -0.35
N GLY A 100 5.05 14.93 0.36
CA GLY A 100 4.65 13.61 -0.10
C GLY A 100 3.18 13.50 -0.52
N GLU A 101 2.28 14.29 0.05
CA GLU A 101 0.87 14.26 -0.35
C GLU A 101 0.64 14.90 -1.71
N ARG A 102 1.52 15.77 -2.19
CA ARG A 102 1.43 16.30 -3.57
C ARG A 102 1.80 15.23 -4.61
N ILE A 103 2.39 14.12 -4.16
CA ILE A 103 2.90 13.03 -5.01
C ILE A 103 1.83 11.94 -5.23
N GLY A 104 0.76 11.91 -4.41
CA GLY A 104 -0.35 10.98 -4.58
C GLY A 104 -1.03 10.57 -3.27
N ARG A 105 -1.83 9.51 -3.33
CA ARG A 105 -2.55 8.94 -2.19
C ARG A 105 -1.68 7.97 -1.42
N TRP A 106 -2.01 7.77 -0.14
CA TRP A 106 -1.37 6.73 0.66
C TRP A 106 -1.68 5.35 0.04
N PRO A 107 -0.70 4.43 -0.07
CA PRO A 107 -0.98 3.07 -0.51
C PRO A 107 -1.87 2.35 0.49
N THR A 108 -2.79 1.54 -0.02
CA THR A 108 -3.68 0.68 0.76
C THR A 108 -3.00 -0.66 1.09
N ASN A 109 -3.52 -1.34 2.10
CA ASN A 109 -3.18 -2.72 2.43
C ASN A 109 -3.93 -3.77 1.58
N VAL A 110 -4.67 -3.30 0.57
CA VAL A 110 -5.34 -4.10 -0.45
C VAL A 110 -4.81 -3.64 -1.78
N VAL A 111 -4.49 -4.60 -2.64
CA VAL A 111 -3.99 -4.39 -3.98
C VAL A 111 -4.99 -5.04 -4.93
N LEU A 112 -5.31 -4.36 -6.02
CA LEU A 112 -6.27 -4.86 -7.00
C LEU A 112 -5.56 -5.27 -8.28
N ASP A 113 -6.23 -6.16 -9.01
CA ASP A 113 -5.95 -6.32 -10.43
C ASP A 113 -6.76 -5.36 -11.32
N GLU A 114 -6.38 -5.26 -12.59
CA GLU A 114 -7.02 -4.37 -13.55
C GLU A 114 -8.51 -4.68 -13.75
N ASN A 115 -8.91 -5.96 -13.74
CA ASN A 115 -10.30 -6.36 -13.88
C ASN A 115 -11.08 -6.06 -12.61
N GLN A 116 -10.50 -6.33 -11.43
CA GLN A 116 -11.08 -5.95 -10.14
C GLN A 116 -11.26 -4.44 -10.00
N ALA A 117 -10.26 -3.66 -10.43
CA ALA A 117 -10.32 -2.20 -10.46
C ALA A 117 -11.44 -1.72 -11.40
N THR A 118 -11.53 -2.31 -12.59
CA THR A 118 -12.57 -1.98 -13.58
C THR A 118 -13.97 -2.30 -13.05
N GLU A 119 -14.17 -3.48 -12.45
CA GLU A 119 -15.45 -3.88 -11.86
C GLU A 119 -15.82 -2.97 -10.69
N LEU A 120 -14.86 -2.64 -9.83
CA LEU A 120 -15.06 -1.71 -8.72
C LEU A 120 -15.48 -0.31 -9.22
N ASP A 121 -14.91 0.15 -10.32
CA ASP A 121 -15.27 1.42 -10.95
C ASP A 121 -16.66 1.38 -11.59
N GLN A 122 -17.05 0.26 -12.19
CA GLN A 122 -18.41 0.07 -12.70
C GLN A 122 -19.45 0.10 -11.57
N GLN A 123 -19.17 -0.57 -10.45
CA GLN A 123 -20.08 -0.61 -9.31
C GLN A 123 -20.17 0.74 -8.58
N SER A 124 -19.04 1.43 -8.42
CA SER A 124 -19.00 2.71 -7.72
C SER A 124 -19.47 3.88 -8.59
N GLY A 125 -19.39 3.74 -9.91
CA GLY A 125 -19.57 4.85 -10.84
C GLY A 125 -18.54 5.96 -10.61
N THR A 126 -18.85 7.17 -11.07
CA THR A 126 -17.98 8.33 -10.80
C THR A 126 -18.30 8.94 -9.45
N LEU A 127 -17.38 8.82 -8.51
CA LEU A 127 -17.43 9.47 -7.20
C LEU A 127 -16.69 10.81 -7.26
N SER A 128 -17.33 11.89 -6.81
CA SER A 128 -16.70 13.21 -6.66
C SER A 128 -16.51 13.58 -5.20
N SER A 129 -15.40 14.24 -4.90
CA SER A 129 -15.21 14.92 -3.62
C SER A 129 -15.65 16.38 -3.72
N GLY A 130 -16.15 16.91 -2.60
CA GLY A 130 -16.59 18.31 -2.54
C GLY A 130 -15.43 19.27 -2.83
N SER A 131 -15.69 20.24 -3.70
CA SER A 131 -14.78 21.35 -3.98
C SER A 131 -15.27 22.64 -3.31
N ARG A 132 -14.36 23.58 -3.06
CA ARG A 132 -14.68 24.89 -2.49
C ARG A 132 -13.80 25.95 -3.13
N ARG A 133 -14.39 27.08 -3.53
CA ARG A 133 -13.62 28.25 -3.98
C ARG A 133 -12.99 28.96 -2.77
N PRO A 134 -11.89 29.71 -2.94
CA PRO A 134 -11.38 30.53 -1.85
C PRO A 134 -12.39 31.64 -1.53
N GLY A 135 -12.62 31.92 -0.24
CA GLY A 135 -13.60 32.93 0.17
C GLY A 135 -13.91 32.95 1.66
N GLN A 136 -14.80 33.85 2.07
CA GLN A 136 -15.25 33.97 3.45
C GLN A 136 -16.55 33.19 3.64
N TYR A 137 -16.53 32.19 4.51
CA TYR A 137 -17.66 31.26 4.71
C TYR A 137 -18.16 31.32 6.16
N GLY A 138 -19.48 31.23 6.32
CA GLY A 138 -20.13 31.14 7.62
C GLY A 138 -19.79 29.81 8.32
N LEU A 139 -19.40 29.89 9.58
CA LEU A 139 -19.14 28.74 10.45
C LEU A 139 -20.36 28.49 11.31
N MET A 140 -20.79 27.23 11.38
CA MET A 140 -21.88 26.81 12.26
C MET A 140 -21.28 26.35 13.60
N GLY A 141 -21.44 27.15 14.65
CA GLY A 141 -20.92 26.91 15.99
C GLY A 141 -21.99 27.02 17.06
N TYR A 142 -21.80 26.32 18.18
CA TYR A 142 -22.75 26.21 19.29
C TYR A 142 -23.00 27.55 20.04
N HIS A 143 -22.18 28.59 19.80
CA HIS A 143 -22.26 29.91 20.44
C HIS A 143 -22.37 31.09 19.45
N GLY A 144 -22.86 30.84 18.23
CA GLY A 144 -23.11 31.88 17.23
C GLY A 144 -22.35 31.67 15.92
N ALA A 145 -22.85 32.30 14.86
CA ALA A 145 -22.31 32.20 13.51
C ALA A 145 -21.19 33.24 13.31
N GLY A 146 -19.94 32.78 13.26
CA GLY A 146 -18.80 33.56 12.79
C GLY A 146 -18.56 33.35 11.29
N SER A 147 -17.65 34.12 10.69
CA SER A 147 -17.15 33.83 9.35
C SER A 147 -15.63 33.73 9.39
N ALA A 148 -15.07 32.81 8.60
CA ALA A 148 -13.64 32.65 8.47
C ALA A 148 -13.20 32.65 7.00
N PRO A 149 -12.02 33.18 6.69
CA PRO A 149 -11.42 32.99 5.38
C PRO A 149 -11.04 31.51 5.23
N MET A 150 -11.56 30.88 4.18
CA MET A 150 -11.29 29.49 3.87
C MET A 150 -10.57 29.38 2.52
N PRO A 151 -9.53 28.53 2.42
CA PRO A 151 -8.79 28.34 1.17
C PRO A 151 -9.61 27.55 0.15
N ALA A 152 -9.16 27.60 -1.10
CA ALA A 152 -9.65 26.72 -2.14
C ALA A 152 -9.46 25.25 -1.75
N VAL A 153 -10.43 24.42 -2.11
CA VAL A 153 -10.38 22.97 -2.03
C VAL A 153 -10.69 22.45 -3.41
N ASP A 154 -9.68 21.89 -4.06
CA ASP A 154 -9.88 21.21 -5.33
C ASP A 154 -10.59 19.89 -5.08
N GLY A 155 -11.62 19.65 -5.88
CA GLY A 155 -12.31 18.37 -5.93
C GLY A 155 -11.49 17.36 -6.74
N ASP A 156 -11.87 16.11 -6.58
CA ASP A 156 -11.31 14.94 -7.26
C ASP A 156 -12.45 14.03 -7.67
N SER A 157 -12.40 13.49 -8.89
CA SER A 157 -13.45 12.66 -9.48
C SER A 157 -12.88 11.43 -10.17
N GLY A 158 -13.55 10.30 -10.04
CA GLY A 158 -13.22 9.05 -10.73
C GLY A 158 -13.94 7.86 -10.12
N GLY A 159 -13.63 6.66 -10.59
CA GLY A 159 -14.07 5.42 -9.94
C GLY A 159 -13.32 5.16 -8.61
N ALA A 160 -13.84 4.24 -7.80
CA ALA A 160 -13.26 3.92 -6.49
C ALA A 160 -11.88 3.21 -6.55
N SER A 161 -11.49 2.64 -7.69
CA SER A 161 -10.19 2.00 -7.89
C SER A 161 -9.01 2.94 -7.68
N ARG A 162 -9.20 4.26 -7.90
CA ARG A 162 -8.16 5.31 -7.73
C ARG A 162 -7.54 5.43 -6.34
N PHE A 163 -8.08 4.71 -5.36
CA PHE A 163 -7.55 4.66 -4.00
C PHE A 163 -6.61 3.46 -3.76
N PHE A 164 -6.50 2.53 -4.70
CA PHE A 164 -5.77 1.28 -4.56
C PHE A 164 -4.57 1.21 -5.52
N PRO A 165 -3.44 0.63 -5.12
CA PRO A 165 -2.46 0.12 -6.06
C PRO A 165 -3.13 -0.91 -6.97
N VAL A 166 -2.94 -0.76 -8.27
CA VAL A 166 -3.43 -1.70 -9.27
C VAL A 166 -2.22 -2.27 -10.01
N PHE A 167 -2.11 -3.59 -10.04
CA PHE A 167 -1.11 -4.28 -10.84
C PHE A 167 -1.82 -5.22 -11.80
N ARG A 168 -1.19 -5.51 -12.93
CA ARG A 168 -1.66 -6.59 -13.78
C ARG A 168 -1.54 -7.91 -13.01
N TYR A 169 -2.67 -8.46 -12.56
CA TYR A 169 -2.71 -9.82 -12.06
C TYR A 169 -2.92 -10.76 -13.23
N GLU A 170 -2.02 -11.72 -13.34
CA GLU A 170 -2.21 -12.88 -14.18
C GLU A 170 -1.97 -14.11 -13.31
N ALA A 171 -2.86 -15.12 -13.41
CA ALA A 171 -2.68 -16.39 -12.71
C ALA A 171 -1.34 -17.09 -13.05
N LYS A 172 -0.69 -16.63 -14.12
CA LYS A 172 0.68 -16.94 -14.50
C LYS A 172 1.28 -15.67 -15.11
N ALA A 173 2.48 -15.27 -14.68
CA ALA A 173 3.21 -14.13 -15.26
C ALA A 173 3.20 -14.15 -16.81
N PRO A 174 3.30 -13.01 -17.50
CA PRO A 174 3.31 -12.99 -18.96
C PRO A 174 4.53 -13.75 -19.50
N GLY A 175 4.46 -14.20 -20.75
CA GLY A 175 5.57 -14.94 -21.37
C GLY A 175 6.89 -14.18 -21.38
N SER A 176 6.84 -12.85 -21.44
CA SER A 176 7.99 -11.95 -21.37
C SER A 176 8.72 -11.96 -20.03
N GLU A 177 8.03 -12.32 -18.94
CA GLU A 177 8.60 -12.38 -17.59
C GLU A 177 8.99 -13.81 -17.19
N ARG A 178 8.80 -14.79 -18.08
CA ARG A 178 9.07 -16.21 -17.81
C ARG A 178 10.34 -16.65 -18.51
N PRO A 179 11.52 -16.53 -17.87
CA PRO A 179 12.76 -17.06 -18.43
C PRO A 179 12.61 -18.57 -18.67
N SER A 180 13.22 -19.02 -19.77
CA SER A 180 13.30 -20.42 -20.14
C SER A 180 14.71 -20.70 -20.65
N VAL A 181 15.46 -21.53 -19.92
CA VAL A 181 16.86 -21.86 -20.24
C VAL A 181 16.97 -23.37 -20.33
N ASP A 182 17.45 -23.88 -21.47
CA ASP A 182 17.64 -25.33 -21.71
C ASP A 182 16.42 -26.21 -21.36
N GLY A 183 15.21 -25.67 -21.59
CA GLY A 183 13.94 -26.35 -21.30
C GLY A 183 13.48 -26.24 -19.84
N ALA A 184 14.30 -25.68 -18.94
CA ALA A 184 13.87 -25.33 -17.60
C ALA A 184 12.99 -24.07 -17.65
N ALA A 185 11.88 -24.10 -16.90
CA ALA A 185 11.01 -22.95 -16.69
C ALA A 185 10.34 -23.08 -15.31
N HIS A 186 10.28 -21.96 -14.57
CA HIS A 186 9.68 -21.99 -13.23
C HIS A 186 8.14 -21.97 -13.34
N PRO A 187 7.41 -22.83 -12.60
CA PRO A 187 5.96 -22.91 -12.72
C PRO A 187 5.22 -21.70 -12.11
N THR A 188 5.82 -21.06 -11.09
CA THR A 188 5.18 -20.05 -10.24
C THR A 188 5.93 -18.71 -10.24
N VAL A 189 6.32 -18.25 -11.44
CA VAL A 189 6.93 -16.92 -11.64
C VAL A 189 6.01 -15.82 -11.11
N LYS A 190 6.60 -14.85 -10.40
CA LYS A 190 5.87 -13.70 -9.84
C LYS A 190 5.89 -12.52 -10.80
N PRO A 191 4.82 -11.71 -10.88
CA PRO A 191 4.82 -10.51 -11.71
C PRO A 191 5.86 -9.50 -11.25
N LEU A 192 6.68 -9.00 -12.18
CA LEU A 192 7.80 -8.11 -11.87
C LEU A 192 7.34 -6.80 -11.22
N ASP A 193 6.29 -6.17 -11.73
CA ASP A 193 5.81 -4.88 -11.21
C ASP A 193 5.33 -4.97 -9.75
N LEU A 194 4.70 -6.08 -9.37
CA LEU A 194 4.32 -6.34 -7.98
C LEU A 194 5.58 -6.48 -7.11
N MET A 195 6.57 -7.27 -7.56
CA MET A 195 7.81 -7.47 -6.81
C MET A 195 8.60 -6.18 -6.65
N ARG A 196 8.66 -5.34 -7.70
CA ARG A 196 9.25 -4.00 -7.63
C ARG A 196 8.57 -3.12 -6.61
N TRP A 197 7.24 -3.10 -6.57
CA TRP A 197 6.50 -2.33 -5.58
C TRP A 197 6.74 -2.83 -4.16
N LEU A 198 6.76 -4.15 -3.94
CA LEU A 198 7.03 -4.75 -2.62
C LEU A 198 8.45 -4.44 -2.14
N VAL A 199 9.45 -4.62 -3.00
CA VAL A 199 10.85 -4.31 -2.71
C VAL A 199 11.00 -2.82 -2.38
N ARG A 200 10.43 -1.93 -3.19
CA ARG A 200 10.42 -0.48 -2.93
C ARG A 200 9.75 -0.12 -1.60
N LEU A 201 8.68 -0.83 -1.24
CA LEU A 201 7.88 -0.57 -0.06
C LEU A 201 8.64 -0.88 1.23
N VAL A 202 9.39 -1.99 1.28
CA VAL A 202 9.94 -2.51 2.55
C VAL A 202 11.45 -2.35 2.69
N THR A 203 12.18 -2.18 1.59
CA THR A 203 13.63 -2.09 1.60
C THR A 203 14.06 -0.62 1.55
N PRO A 204 14.91 -0.16 2.48
CA PRO A 204 15.40 1.22 2.45
C PRO A 204 16.32 1.46 1.24
N PRO A 205 16.57 2.73 0.84
CA PRO A 205 17.52 3.04 -0.22
C PRO A 205 18.90 2.41 0.04
N ASN A 206 19.48 1.77 -0.98
CA ASN A 206 20.72 0.96 -0.87
C ASN A 206 20.66 -0.20 0.15
N GLY A 207 19.46 -0.51 0.63
CA GLY A 207 19.17 -1.62 1.52
C GLY A 207 19.47 -2.97 0.88
N LEU A 208 19.45 -4.01 1.72
CA LEU A 208 19.69 -5.39 1.31
C LEU A 208 18.42 -6.20 1.52
N GLY A 209 17.88 -6.75 0.43
CA GLY A 209 16.84 -7.76 0.45
C GLY A 209 17.45 -9.17 0.52
N LEU A 210 16.76 -10.08 1.21
CA LEU A 210 17.05 -11.51 1.22
C LEU A 210 15.84 -12.25 0.65
N ASP A 211 16.05 -13.03 -0.39
CA ASP A 211 15.07 -13.97 -0.92
C ASP A 211 15.58 -15.40 -0.73
N PRO A 212 15.09 -16.15 0.27
CA PRO A 212 15.55 -17.52 0.50
C PRO A 212 14.98 -18.53 -0.51
N PHE A 213 14.04 -18.12 -1.38
CA PHE A 213 13.35 -19.00 -2.34
C PHE A 213 13.22 -18.29 -3.69
N ALA A 214 14.35 -18.09 -4.37
CA ALA A 214 14.44 -17.24 -5.54
C ALA A 214 13.50 -17.66 -6.69
N GLY A 215 13.28 -18.97 -6.87
CA GLY A 215 12.57 -19.51 -8.01
C GLY A 215 13.19 -19.04 -9.32
N SER A 216 12.43 -18.29 -10.12
CA SER A 216 12.92 -17.66 -11.36
C SER A 216 13.80 -16.42 -11.14
N GLY A 217 13.96 -15.93 -9.90
CA GLY A 217 14.80 -14.77 -9.60
C GLY A 217 14.11 -13.41 -9.69
N THR A 218 12.78 -13.34 -9.80
CA THR A 218 12.04 -12.08 -9.96
C THR A 218 12.33 -11.05 -8.85
N THR A 219 12.59 -11.49 -7.60
CA THR A 219 12.98 -10.59 -6.51
C THR A 219 14.33 -9.92 -6.77
N ALA A 220 15.30 -10.65 -7.33
CA ALA A 220 16.61 -10.10 -7.69
C ALA A 220 16.48 -9.06 -8.79
N GLU A 221 15.72 -9.38 -9.84
CA GLU A 221 15.40 -8.47 -10.94
C GLU A 221 14.74 -7.19 -10.41
N ALA A 222 13.73 -7.33 -9.53
CA ALA A 222 13.08 -6.20 -8.88
C ALA A 222 14.07 -5.34 -8.08
N CYS A 223 14.98 -5.95 -7.31
CA CYS A 223 16.01 -5.22 -6.57
C CYS A 223 16.94 -4.42 -7.50
N ILE A 224 17.32 -4.96 -8.65
CA ILE A 224 18.15 -4.26 -9.64
C ILE A 224 17.43 -3.02 -10.16
N HIS A 225 16.16 -3.16 -10.56
CA HIS A 225 15.34 -2.04 -11.05
C HIS A 225 15.11 -0.96 -10.00
N GLU A 226 15.02 -1.34 -8.72
CA GLU A 226 14.81 -0.42 -7.61
C GLU A 226 16.12 0.09 -6.99
N HIS A 227 17.27 -0.22 -7.59
CA HIS A 227 18.60 0.17 -7.12
C HIS A 227 18.90 -0.29 -5.68
N MET A 228 18.53 -1.54 -5.37
CA MET A 228 18.72 -2.18 -4.08
C MET A 228 19.63 -3.39 -4.20
N ARG A 229 20.26 -3.78 -3.09
CA ARG A 229 21.08 -4.99 -3.03
C ARG A 229 20.18 -6.19 -2.74
N CYS A 230 20.54 -7.35 -3.27
CA CYS A 230 19.80 -8.58 -3.03
C CYS A 230 20.76 -9.74 -2.79
N ILE A 231 20.38 -10.65 -1.89
CA ILE A 231 20.90 -12.01 -1.80
C ILE A 231 19.73 -12.93 -2.08
N THR A 232 19.88 -13.81 -3.08
CA THR A 232 18.89 -14.82 -3.39
C THR A 232 19.47 -16.22 -3.17
N ILE A 233 18.62 -17.14 -2.73
CA ILE A 233 18.97 -18.53 -2.48
C ILE A 233 17.94 -19.38 -3.23
N GLU A 234 18.43 -20.37 -3.97
CA GLU A 234 17.59 -21.36 -4.64
C GLU A 234 18.21 -22.73 -4.42
N ARG A 235 17.35 -23.70 -4.09
CA ARG A 235 17.76 -25.07 -3.79
C ARG A 235 17.81 -25.92 -5.04
N GLU A 236 16.84 -25.76 -5.93
CA GLU A 236 16.70 -26.60 -7.12
C GLU A 236 17.69 -26.13 -8.19
N ALA A 237 18.68 -26.98 -8.50
CA ALA A 237 19.73 -26.64 -9.46
C ALA A 237 19.17 -26.32 -10.86
N GLU A 238 18.01 -26.87 -11.21
CA GLU A 238 17.31 -26.59 -12.47
C GLU A 238 16.80 -25.14 -12.59
N TYR A 239 16.59 -24.43 -11.48
CA TYR A 239 16.10 -23.05 -11.50
C TYR A 239 17.22 -22.00 -11.46
N LEU A 240 18.43 -22.38 -11.05
CA LEU A 240 19.58 -21.47 -11.01
C LEU A 240 19.86 -20.74 -12.34
N PRO A 241 19.81 -21.39 -13.52
CA PRO A 241 20.05 -20.71 -14.79
C PRO A 241 19.00 -19.63 -15.10
N LEU A 242 17.77 -19.78 -14.58
CA LEU A 242 16.68 -18.83 -14.81
C LEU A 242 16.93 -17.47 -14.13
N ILE A 243 17.70 -17.46 -13.03
CA ILE A 243 18.00 -16.25 -12.25
C ILE A 243 18.98 -15.34 -12.99
N THR A 244 19.84 -15.92 -13.83
CA THR A 244 20.92 -15.22 -14.54
C THR A 244 20.66 -15.00 -16.04
N ALA A 245 19.51 -15.45 -16.53
CA ALA A 245 19.08 -15.33 -17.92
C ALA A 245 18.63 -13.91 -18.25
#